data_AF-A0A1Y4WFU4-F1
#
_entry.id   AF-A0A1Y4WFU4-F1
#
_cell.length_a   1.000
_cell.length_b   1.000
_cell.length_c   1.000
_cell.angle_alpha   90.00
_cell.angle_beta   90.00
_cell.angle_gamma   90.00
#
_symmetry.space_group_name_H-M   'P 1'
#
loop_
_entity.id
_entity.type
_entity.pdbx_description
1 polymer ?
#
loop_
_entity_poly.entity_id
_entity_poly.type
_entity_poly.pdbx_seq_one_letter_code
_entity_poly.pdbx_strand_id
1 'polypeptide(L)'
;MKKLICLALVCTLALAGCAPRGGGEQNEELGDNSVAPLEPSEEEAALLALVGGADTEYGVYQLSAGEAVTGCSIEVLSWQDGQWLAVGGGSVGVSGSSDSLRLGVVLEEDGIRINWQDGSGRYSVNAALSGVTRTDTGRTWAWLNDPQALTVGERAPLYLAVYDDGEGVTSAALPDSFFDVAYLNQYDRAYAVAITLEA
;
A
#
# COMPACT_ATOMS: atom_id res chain seq x y z
N MET A 1 24.72 -53.83 46.05
CA MET A 1 23.34 -53.96 46.59
C MET A 1 22.47 -52.88 45.97
N LYS A 2 21.31 -53.28 45.43
CA LYS A 2 20.05 -52.55 45.22
C LYS A 2 20.01 -51.26 44.36
N LYS A 3 19.22 -51.42 43.29
CA LYS A 3 18.61 -50.46 42.35
C LYS A 3 17.79 -49.37 43.05
N LEU A 4 17.63 -48.21 42.39
CA LEU A 4 16.37 -47.47 42.06
C LEU A 4 16.75 -46.01 41.67
N ILE A 5 16.55 -45.53 40.43
CA ILE A 5 15.33 -45.01 39.75
C ILE A 5 15.30 -43.46 39.71
N CYS A 6 15.18 -42.92 38.47
CA CYS A 6 14.64 -41.61 38.02
C CYS A 6 15.36 -40.32 38.51
N LEU A 7 15.40 -39.19 37.80
CA LEU A 7 14.47 -38.59 36.86
C LEU A 7 15.23 -37.52 36.06
N ALA A 8 15.11 -37.52 34.73
CA ALA A 8 15.59 -36.44 33.88
C ALA A 8 14.66 -35.22 34.02
N LEU A 9 15.21 -34.06 34.42
CA LEU A 9 14.54 -32.78 34.28
C LEU A 9 15.61 -31.69 34.07
N VAL A 10 15.99 -31.51 32.81
CA VAL A 10 16.83 -30.39 32.37
C VAL A 10 15.87 -29.25 32.01
N CYS A 11 15.69 -28.32 32.95
CA CYS A 11 15.02 -27.04 32.68
C CYS A 11 16.04 -26.07 32.07
N THR A 12 16.23 -26.12 30.75
CA THR A 12 16.87 -25.02 30.02
C THR A 12 15.83 -23.92 29.77
N LEU A 13 15.88 -22.90 30.61
CA LEU A 13 15.25 -21.60 30.38
C LEU A 13 15.88 -20.97 29.13
N ALA A 14 15.20 -21.08 27.99
CA ALA A 14 15.48 -20.22 26.84
C ALA A 14 14.85 -18.85 27.12
N LEU A 15 15.67 -17.90 27.57
CA LEU A 15 15.37 -16.48 27.46
C LEU A 15 15.30 -16.17 25.96
N ALA A 16 14.09 -16.20 25.39
CA ALA A 16 13.79 -15.51 24.14
C ALA A 16 13.91 -14.01 24.42
N GLY A 17 15.13 -13.49 24.31
CA GLY A 17 15.39 -12.07 24.29
C GLY A 17 14.70 -11.46 23.09
N CYS A 18 13.76 -10.55 23.35
CA CYS A 18 13.31 -9.54 22.42
C CYS A 18 14.54 -8.79 21.90
N ALA A 19 14.90 -9.00 20.63
CA ALA A 19 15.88 -8.16 19.97
C ALA A 19 15.15 -6.94 19.39
N PRO A 20 15.52 -5.71 19.79
CA PRO A 20 15.11 -4.52 19.04
C PRO A 20 15.85 -4.53 17.69
N ARG A 21 15.11 -4.66 16.59
CA ARG A 21 15.66 -4.40 15.25
C ARG A 21 15.81 -2.89 15.10
N GLY A 22 17.00 -2.39 15.42
CA GLY A 22 17.45 -1.06 15.08
C GLY A 22 18.70 -1.14 14.22
N GLY A 23 18.65 -0.49 13.06
CA GLY A 23 19.83 -0.05 12.30
C GLY A 23 20.59 -1.14 11.54
N GLY A 24 20.24 -1.32 10.26
CA GLY A 24 21.07 -2.03 9.30
C GLY A 24 20.33 -2.20 7.99
N GLU A 25 20.66 -1.38 7.01
CA GLU A 25 20.32 -1.54 5.60
C GLU A 25 20.65 -2.98 5.17
N GLN A 26 19.66 -3.85 5.21
CA GLN A 26 19.65 -5.10 4.46
C GLN A 26 18.74 -4.81 3.28
N ASN A 27 19.35 -4.42 2.17
CA ASN A 27 18.68 -4.37 0.89
C ASN A 27 18.41 -5.84 0.51
N GLU A 28 17.33 -6.41 1.02
CA GLU A 28 16.76 -7.61 0.42
C GLU A 28 16.49 -7.25 -1.04
N GLU A 29 17.17 -7.93 -1.96
CA GLU A 29 16.98 -7.69 -3.39
C GLU A 29 15.50 -7.92 -3.70
N LEU A 30 14.79 -6.82 -3.98
CA LEU A 30 13.40 -6.90 -4.42
C LEU A 30 13.38 -7.79 -5.65
N GLY A 31 12.54 -8.83 -5.63
CA GLY A 31 12.39 -9.71 -6.78
C GLY A 31 11.92 -8.95 -8.03
N ASP A 32 11.81 -9.66 -9.15
CA ASP A 32 11.46 -9.09 -10.46
C ASP A 32 10.16 -8.28 -10.48
N ASN A 33 9.28 -8.52 -9.50
CA ASN A 33 8.01 -7.83 -9.31
C ASN A 33 8.10 -6.88 -8.12
N SER A 34 8.05 -5.57 -8.39
CA SER A 34 8.08 -4.55 -7.33
C SER A 34 7.35 -3.27 -7.74
N VAL A 35 6.97 -2.50 -6.72
CA VAL A 35 6.51 -1.12 -6.87
C VAL A 35 7.36 -0.23 -6.00
N ALA A 36 7.79 0.90 -6.54
CA ALA A 36 8.57 1.89 -5.81
C ALA A 36 7.96 3.28 -5.99
N PRO A 37 7.92 4.12 -4.94
CA PRO A 37 7.58 5.52 -5.11
C PRO A 37 8.60 6.20 -6.02
N LEU A 38 8.11 7.10 -6.87
CA LEU A 38 8.95 7.98 -7.68
C LEU A 38 9.16 9.28 -6.91
N GLU A 39 10.42 9.59 -6.61
CA GLU A 39 10.80 10.89 -6.07
C GLU A 39 10.95 11.90 -7.22
N PRO A 40 10.02 12.86 -7.37
CA PRO A 40 10.18 13.90 -8.38
C PRO A 40 11.38 14.77 -8.03
N SER A 41 12.09 15.24 -9.06
CA SER A 41 13.05 16.33 -8.88
C SER A 41 12.34 17.60 -8.37
N GLU A 42 13.11 18.55 -7.82
CA GLU A 42 12.56 19.82 -7.34
C GLU A 42 11.78 20.57 -8.43
N GLU A 43 12.26 20.53 -9.68
CA GLU A 43 11.58 21.13 -10.83
C GLU A 43 10.26 20.41 -11.16
N GLU A 44 10.25 19.08 -11.16
CA GLU A 44 9.02 18.30 -11.38
C GLU A 44 8.00 18.53 -10.26
N ALA A 45 8.44 18.56 -9.00
CA ALA A 45 7.60 18.87 -7.86
C ALA A 45 7.00 20.30 -7.96
N ALA A 46 7.81 21.28 -8.38
CA ALA A 46 7.33 22.65 -8.62
C ALA A 46 6.30 22.73 -9.75
N LEU A 47 6.50 21.99 -10.85
CA LEU A 47 5.53 21.89 -11.93
C LEU A 47 4.23 21.22 -11.49
N LEU A 48 4.32 20.16 -10.69
CA LEU A 48 3.14 19.49 -10.12
C LEU A 48 2.37 20.43 -9.19
N ALA A 49 3.07 21.17 -8.31
CA ALA A 49 2.45 22.16 -7.43
C ALA A 49 1.81 23.32 -8.20
N LEU A 50 2.41 23.74 -9.32
CA LEU A 50 1.85 24.79 -10.18
C LEU A 50 0.53 24.37 -10.84
N VAL A 51 0.44 23.12 -11.32
CA VAL A 51 -0.73 22.62 -12.06
C VAL A 51 -1.82 22.09 -11.14
N GLY A 52 -1.45 21.32 -10.12
CA GLY A 52 -2.41 20.76 -9.17
C GLY A 52 -2.82 21.73 -8.07
N GLY A 53 -1.96 22.70 -7.74
CA GLY A 53 -2.06 23.48 -6.52
C GLY A 53 -1.28 22.83 -5.37
N ALA A 54 -0.84 23.67 -4.41
CA ALA A 54 0.02 23.24 -3.31
C ALA A 54 -0.62 22.20 -2.38
N ASP A 55 -1.95 22.14 -2.33
CA ASP A 55 -2.71 21.21 -1.49
C ASP A 55 -3.06 19.90 -2.21
N THR A 56 -2.49 19.64 -3.39
CA THR A 56 -2.73 18.39 -4.12
C THR A 56 -2.05 17.24 -3.39
N GLU A 57 -2.83 16.23 -3.03
CA GLU A 57 -2.30 15.01 -2.46
C GLU A 57 -2.25 13.93 -3.53
N TYR A 58 -1.05 13.38 -3.73
CA TYR A 58 -0.81 12.36 -4.74
C TYR A 58 0.33 11.42 -4.34
N GLY A 59 0.31 10.23 -4.90
CA GLY A 59 1.42 9.28 -4.90
C GLY A 59 1.76 8.91 -6.35
N VAL A 60 3.05 8.95 -6.70
CA VAL A 60 3.53 8.50 -8.01
C VAL A 60 4.44 7.31 -7.81
N TYR A 61 4.26 6.27 -8.62
CA TYR A 61 4.93 5.00 -8.47
C TYR A 61 5.49 4.48 -9.80
N GLN A 62 6.61 3.79 -9.73
CA GLN A 62 7.18 2.98 -10.79
C GLN A 62 6.88 1.52 -10.51
N LEU A 63 6.27 0.83 -11.49
CA LEU A 63 6.10 -0.62 -11.44
C LEU A 63 7.23 -1.29 -12.23
N SER A 64 7.78 -2.35 -11.64
CA SER A 64 8.65 -3.34 -12.28
C SER A 64 7.97 -4.70 -12.21
N ALA A 65 7.92 -5.41 -13.33
CA ALA A 65 7.20 -6.66 -13.48
C ALA A 65 8.01 -7.66 -14.32
N GLY A 66 8.17 -8.87 -13.82
CA GLY A 66 8.87 -9.95 -14.49
C GLY A 66 8.13 -10.47 -15.73
N GLU A 67 8.79 -11.31 -16.52
CA GLU A 67 8.30 -11.80 -17.82
C GLU A 67 6.95 -12.55 -17.76
N ALA A 68 6.60 -13.12 -16.60
CA ALA A 68 5.36 -13.86 -16.41
C ALA A 68 4.13 -12.96 -16.16
N VAL A 69 4.33 -11.66 -15.90
CA VAL A 69 3.24 -10.73 -15.62
C VAL A 69 2.67 -10.18 -16.93
N THR A 70 1.36 -10.33 -17.11
CA THR A 70 0.63 -9.87 -18.31
C THR A 70 -0.12 -8.56 -18.08
N GLY A 71 -0.32 -8.17 -16.82
CA GLY A 71 -1.13 -7.02 -16.46
C GLY A 71 -0.99 -6.62 -15.01
N CYS A 72 -1.58 -5.47 -14.68
CA CYS A 72 -1.85 -5.11 -13.30
C CYS A 72 -3.21 -4.43 -13.18
N SER A 73 -3.89 -4.68 -12.07
CA SER A 73 -5.08 -3.96 -11.66
C SER A 73 -4.80 -3.08 -10.46
N ILE A 74 -5.53 -1.97 -10.39
CA ILE A 74 -5.54 -1.07 -9.24
C ILE A 74 -6.96 -0.91 -8.81
N GLU A 75 -7.19 -1.12 -7.52
CA GLU A 75 -8.51 -1.04 -6.92
C GLU A 75 -8.52 0.09 -5.90
N VAL A 76 -9.61 0.85 -5.92
CA VAL A 76 -9.98 1.71 -4.80
C VAL A 76 -10.97 0.92 -3.96
N LEU A 77 -10.59 0.68 -2.71
CA LEU A 77 -11.26 -0.21 -1.79
C LEU A 77 -11.87 0.59 -0.65
N SER A 78 -13.04 0.17 -0.18
CA SER A 78 -13.70 0.69 1.02
C SER A 78 -13.83 -0.44 2.03
N TRP A 79 -13.42 -0.19 3.28
CA TRP A 79 -13.64 -1.12 4.38
C TRP A 79 -15.06 -0.98 4.90
N GLN A 80 -15.85 -2.04 4.79
CA GLN A 80 -17.24 -2.08 5.22
C GLN A 80 -17.54 -3.44 5.81
N ASP A 81 -18.21 -3.49 6.96
CA ASP A 81 -18.67 -4.73 7.60
C ASP A 81 -17.59 -5.83 7.73
N GLY A 82 -16.35 -5.44 8.03
CA GLY A 82 -15.24 -6.38 8.21
C GLY A 82 -14.62 -6.91 6.91
N GLN A 83 -14.89 -6.29 5.76
CA GLN A 83 -14.36 -6.69 4.47
C GLN A 83 -14.02 -5.50 3.56
N TRP A 84 -13.10 -5.72 2.62
CA TRP A 84 -12.78 -4.77 1.56
C TRP A 84 -13.74 -4.94 0.38
N LEU A 85 -14.41 -3.84 0.00
CA LEU A 85 -15.25 -3.77 -1.19
C LEU A 85 -14.61 -2.84 -2.22
N ALA A 86 -14.47 -3.31 -3.47
CA ALA A 86 -14.01 -2.46 -4.56
C ALA A 86 -15.11 -1.44 -4.93
N VAL A 87 -14.75 -0.16 -4.87
CA VAL A 87 -15.62 0.98 -5.20
C VAL A 87 -15.18 1.70 -6.48
N GLY A 88 -14.01 1.32 -7.02
CA GLY A 88 -13.52 1.76 -8.31
C GLY A 88 -12.16 1.15 -8.61
N GLY A 89 -11.56 1.55 -9.72
CA GLY A 89 -10.28 1.01 -10.16
C GLY A 89 -10.21 0.80 -11.66
N GLY A 90 -9.12 0.18 -12.10
CA GLY A 90 -8.90 -0.16 -13.50
C GLY A 90 -7.73 -1.13 -13.66
N SER A 91 -7.64 -1.74 -14.83
CA SER A 91 -6.58 -2.67 -15.19
C SER A 91 -5.88 -2.23 -16.47
N VAL A 92 -4.58 -2.45 -16.53
CA VAL A 92 -3.76 -2.20 -17.71
C VAL A 92 -2.92 -3.43 -18.02
N GLY A 93 -2.81 -3.76 -19.31
CA GLY A 93 -1.89 -4.81 -19.75
C GLY A 93 -0.44 -4.35 -19.60
N VAL A 94 0.42 -5.27 -19.19
CA VAL A 94 1.86 -5.06 -19.14
C VAL A 94 2.46 -5.92 -20.25
N SER A 95 2.93 -5.28 -21.33
CA SER A 95 3.64 -5.97 -22.39
C SER A 95 5.15 -6.00 -22.07
N GLY A 96 5.78 -7.15 -22.34
CA GLY A 96 7.10 -7.54 -21.82
C GLY A 96 8.22 -6.49 -21.89
N SER A 97 9.14 -6.61 -20.91
CA SER A 97 10.15 -5.64 -20.47
C SER A 97 9.54 -4.36 -19.88
N SER A 98 9.17 -4.45 -18.61
CA SER A 98 8.59 -3.38 -17.80
C SER A 98 9.61 -2.29 -17.45
N ASP A 99 10.12 -1.58 -18.45
CA ASP A 99 10.77 -0.30 -18.20
C ASP A 99 9.75 0.78 -18.51
N SER A 100 9.04 1.25 -17.47
CA SER A 100 8.25 2.50 -17.40
C SER A 100 6.72 2.43 -17.26
N LEU A 101 6.09 1.36 -16.77
CA LEU A 101 4.71 1.54 -16.27
C LEU A 101 4.76 2.43 -15.02
N ARG A 102 4.25 3.64 -15.16
CA ARG A 102 4.11 4.59 -14.07
C ARG A 102 2.65 4.70 -13.66
N LEU A 103 2.46 4.84 -12.37
CA LEU A 103 1.17 4.98 -11.74
C LEU A 103 1.12 6.32 -11.01
N GLY A 104 0.03 7.06 -11.17
CA GLY A 104 -0.30 8.22 -10.35
C GLY A 104 -1.63 8.05 -9.64
N VAL A 105 -1.64 8.06 -8.32
CA VAL A 105 -2.83 8.11 -7.48
C VAL A 105 -3.02 9.56 -7.04
N VAL A 106 -4.14 10.19 -7.37
CA VAL A 106 -4.44 11.58 -7.02
C VAL A 106 -5.72 11.63 -6.21
N LEU A 107 -5.65 12.24 -5.03
CA LEU A 107 -6.84 12.47 -4.21
C LEU A 107 -7.56 13.74 -4.69
N GLU A 108 -8.82 13.56 -5.05
CA GLU A 108 -9.75 14.65 -5.36
C GLU A 108 -10.64 14.92 -4.15
N GLU A 109 -11.48 15.96 -4.20
CA GLU A 109 -12.34 16.33 -3.08
C GLU A 109 -13.29 15.20 -2.66
N ASP A 110 -13.92 14.53 -3.62
CA ASP A 110 -14.94 13.49 -3.43
C ASP A 110 -14.55 12.16 -4.12
N GLY A 111 -13.27 11.95 -4.42
CA GLY A 111 -12.83 10.81 -5.22
C GLY A 111 -11.33 10.55 -5.23
N ILE A 112 -10.96 9.46 -5.88
CA ILE A 112 -9.57 9.11 -6.18
C ILE A 112 -9.44 8.89 -7.68
N ARG A 113 -8.54 9.64 -8.30
CA ARG A 113 -8.17 9.46 -9.70
C ARG A 113 -6.92 8.60 -9.80
N ILE A 114 -7.01 7.51 -10.55
CA ILE A 114 -5.89 6.63 -10.86
C ILE A 114 -5.45 6.92 -12.29
N ASN A 115 -4.15 7.10 -12.48
CA ASN A 115 -3.53 7.42 -13.76
C ASN A 115 -2.45 6.39 -14.07
N TRP A 116 -2.38 5.96 -15.33
CA TRP A 116 -1.31 5.12 -15.84
C TRP A 116 -0.60 5.84 -16.96
N GLN A 117 0.70 5.60 -17.04
CA GLN A 117 1.52 6.01 -18.16
C GLN A 117 2.46 4.88 -18.52
N ASP A 118 2.51 4.54 -19.79
CA ASP A 118 3.51 3.67 -20.38
C ASP A 118 4.01 4.28 -21.71
N GLY A 119 4.77 3.50 -22.48
CA GLY A 119 5.23 3.93 -23.81
C GLY A 119 4.12 4.08 -24.86
N SER A 120 2.91 3.56 -24.60
CA SER A 120 1.77 3.60 -25.51
C SER A 120 0.85 4.80 -25.27
N GLY A 121 0.84 5.35 -24.06
CA GLY A 121 0.09 6.56 -23.76
C GLY A 121 -0.19 6.79 -22.29
N ARG A 122 -1.27 7.55 -22.03
CA ARG A 122 -1.77 7.84 -20.69
C ARG A 122 -3.23 7.46 -20.59
N TYR A 123 -3.60 6.86 -19.46
CA TYR A 123 -4.95 6.42 -19.17
C TYR A 123 -5.34 6.88 -17.78
N SER A 124 -6.61 7.21 -17.56
CA SER A 124 -7.10 7.65 -16.25
C SER A 124 -8.47 7.05 -15.97
N VAL A 125 -8.70 6.66 -14.72
CA VAL A 125 -10.01 6.29 -14.19
C VAL A 125 -10.27 7.06 -12.91
N ASN A 126 -11.53 7.33 -12.64
CA ASN A 126 -11.97 7.99 -11.42
C ASN A 126 -12.82 7.03 -10.59
N ALA A 127 -12.56 6.98 -9.28
CA ALA A 127 -13.37 6.30 -8.30
C ALA A 127 -13.99 7.34 -7.35
N ALA A 128 -15.30 7.53 -7.44
CA ALA A 128 -16.03 8.41 -6.53
C ALA A 128 -16.12 7.78 -5.13
N LEU A 129 -15.84 8.57 -4.09
CA LEU A 129 -15.98 8.18 -2.69
C LEU A 129 -17.28 8.76 -2.13
N SER A 130 -18.18 7.89 -1.69
CA SER A 130 -19.47 8.33 -1.15
C SER A 130 -19.39 8.64 0.34
N GLY A 131 -19.76 9.86 0.72
CA GLY A 131 -19.98 10.25 2.12
C GLY A 131 -18.72 10.55 2.90
N VAL A 132 -17.60 10.79 2.21
CA VAL A 132 -16.38 11.39 2.76
C VAL A 132 -15.80 12.38 1.76
N THR A 133 -15.06 13.34 2.26
CA THR A 133 -14.23 14.22 1.45
C THR A 133 -12.76 14.14 1.85
N ARG A 134 -11.87 14.55 0.95
CA ARG A 134 -10.45 14.68 1.24
C ARG A 134 -10.17 15.65 2.40
N THR A 135 -11.02 16.65 2.59
CA THR A 135 -10.80 17.73 3.56
C THR A 135 -11.56 17.53 4.87
N ASP A 136 -12.21 16.36 5.06
CA ASP A 136 -12.92 16.05 6.29
C ASP A 136 -11.98 16.10 7.51
N THR A 137 -12.45 16.78 8.56
CA THR A 137 -11.79 16.78 9.87
C THR A 137 -11.83 15.36 10.45
N GLY A 138 -10.71 14.85 10.95
CA GLY A 138 -10.61 13.48 11.48
C GLY A 138 -10.06 12.46 10.48
N ARG A 139 -9.69 12.88 9.27
CA ARG A 139 -8.96 12.04 8.32
C ARG A 139 -7.47 11.98 8.68
N THR A 140 -6.91 10.78 8.73
CA THR A 140 -5.47 10.54 8.69
C THR A 140 -5.14 9.48 7.64
N TRP A 141 -3.93 9.51 7.09
CA TRP A 141 -3.57 8.71 5.93
C TRP A 141 -2.10 8.30 5.91
N ALA A 142 -1.80 7.28 5.11
CA ALA A 142 -0.47 6.78 4.85
C ALA A 142 -0.31 6.46 3.35
N TRP A 143 0.86 6.78 2.82
CA TRP A 143 1.30 6.43 1.47
C TRP A 143 2.39 5.38 1.53
N LEU A 144 2.55 4.61 0.46
CA LEU A 144 3.71 3.76 0.29
C LEU A 144 4.91 4.66 0.00
N ASN A 145 5.88 4.69 0.92
CA ASN A 145 7.05 5.56 0.84
C ASN A 145 8.36 4.79 0.62
N ASP A 146 8.32 3.45 0.73
CA ASP A 146 9.46 2.59 0.50
C ASP A 146 9.13 1.61 -0.64
N PRO A 147 10.14 1.20 -1.44
CA PRO A 147 9.98 0.13 -2.41
C PRO A 147 9.45 -1.15 -1.78
N GLN A 148 8.52 -1.82 -2.46
CA GLN A 148 7.87 -3.04 -1.98
C GLN A 148 7.88 -4.13 -3.06
N ALA A 149 8.19 -5.36 -2.66
CA ALA A 149 8.01 -6.53 -3.51
C ALA A 149 6.52 -6.84 -3.70
N LEU A 150 6.18 -7.38 -4.87
CA LEU A 150 4.81 -7.73 -5.23
C LEU A 150 4.66 -9.23 -5.50
N THR A 151 3.60 -9.81 -4.94
CA THR A 151 3.17 -11.18 -5.22
C THR A 151 2.05 -11.17 -6.25
N VAL A 152 2.17 -11.98 -7.30
CA VAL A 152 1.12 -12.12 -8.33
C VAL A 152 -0.18 -12.63 -7.70
N GLY A 153 -1.30 -11.98 -8.02
CA GLY A 153 -2.62 -12.30 -7.49
C GLY A 153 -2.89 -11.80 -6.06
N GLU A 154 -1.94 -11.15 -5.40
CA GLU A 154 -2.13 -10.54 -4.08
C GLU A 154 -2.18 -9.02 -4.15
N ARG A 155 -3.03 -8.43 -3.30
CA ARG A 155 -3.16 -6.99 -3.16
C ARG A 155 -2.00 -6.43 -2.34
N ALA A 156 -1.31 -5.44 -2.90
CA ALA A 156 -0.33 -4.62 -2.21
C ALA A 156 -0.85 -3.19 -2.02
N PRO A 157 -0.75 -2.60 -0.81
CA PRO A 157 -1.32 -1.29 -0.55
C PRO A 157 -0.37 -0.16 -1.00
N LEU A 158 -0.95 0.84 -1.65
CA LEU A 158 -0.27 2.07 -2.07
C LEU A 158 -0.67 3.27 -1.20
N TYR A 159 -1.91 3.24 -0.70
CA TYR A 159 -2.50 4.30 0.10
C TYR A 159 -3.53 3.71 1.06
N LEU A 160 -3.64 4.30 2.25
CA LEU A 160 -4.71 4.07 3.21
C LEU A 160 -5.13 5.41 3.80
N ALA A 161 -6.43 5.68 3.84
CA ALA A 161 -7.03 6.70 4.69
C ALA A 161 -8.02 6.09 5.67
N VAL A 162 -8.04 6.62 6.88
CA VAL A 162 -9.03 6.30 7.91
C VAL A 162 -9.67 7.59 8.39
N TYR A 163 -10.94 7.50 8.75
CA TYR A 163 -11.78 8.62 9.16
C TYR A 163 -12.43 8.27 10.49
N ASP A 164 -12.38 9.22 11.42
CA ASP A 164 -12.96 9.11 12.75
C ASP A 164 -13.53 10.47 13.15
N ASP A 165 -14.82 10.50 13.45
CA ASP A 165 -15.54 11.70 13.91
C ASP A 165 -15.36 11.98 15.42
N GLY A 166 -14.69 11.07 16.14
CA GLY A 166 -14.49 11.05 17.59
C GLY A 166 -13.11 11.51 18.09
N GLU A 167 -12.49 10.75 19.01
CA GLU A 167 -11.16 11.08 19.55
C GLU A 167 -10.11 10.95 18.43
N GLY A 168 -9.71 12.09 17.89
CA GLY A 168 -8.97 12.20 16.64
C GLY A 168 -7.86 11.18 16.46
N VAL A 169 -8.01 10.36 15.41
CA VAL A 169 -6.94 9.47 14.95
C VAL A 169 -5.73 10.30 14.60
N THR A 170 -4.61 9.97 15.22
CA THR A 170 -3.37 10.73 15.07
C THR A 170 -2.45 10.18 13.98
N SER A 171 -2.61 8.91 13.58
CA SER A 171 -1.82 8.30 12.52
C SER A 171 -2.53 7.13 11.83
N ALA A 172 -2.26 6.98 10.54
CA ALA A 172 -2.50 5.76 9.79
C ALA A 172 -1.16 5.06 9.48
N ALA A 173 -1.22 3.76 9.25
CA ALA A 173 -0.12 2.96 8.73
C ALA A 173 -0.66 2.07 7.63
N LEU A 174 0.12 1.89 6.56
CA LEU A 174 -0.23 0.88 5.56
C LEU A 174 -0.17 -0.50 6.19
N PRO A 175 -1.13 -1.38 5.91
CA PRO A 175 -1.06 -2.74 6.38
C PRO A 175 -0.06 -3.53 5.54
N ASP A 176 0.63 -4.51 6.11
CA ASP A 176 1.52 -5.39 5.32
C ASP A 176 0.73 -6.26 4.33
N SER A 177 -0.56 -6.50 4.62
CA SER A 177 -1.47 -7.26 3.76
C SER A 177 -2.93 -6.84 3.99
N PHE A 178 -3.83 -7.25 3.10
CA PHE A 178 -5.26 -6.96 3.22
C PHE A 178 -6.06 -7.95 4.09
N PHE A 179 -5.41 -8.94 4.72
CA PHE A 179 -6.10 -10.02 5.47
C PHE A 179 -6.19 -9.79 6.99
N ASP A 180 -5.24 -9.06 7.59
CA ASP A 180 -5.15 -8.87 9.05
C ASP A 180 -5.44 -7.43 9.49
N VAL A 181 -6.50 -6.83 8.93
CA VAL A 181 -6.85 -5.41 9.11
C VAL A 181 -8.09 -5.17 9.97
N ALA A 182 -8.43 -6.11 10.86
CA ALA A 182 -9.63 -6.00 11.72
C ALA A 182 -9.60 -4.78 12.65
N TYR A 183 -8.42 -4.19 12.90
CA TYR A 183 -8.27 -2.94 13.64
C TYR A 183 -9.01 -1.77 12.97
N LEU A 184 -9.25 -1.83 11.65
CA LEU A 184 -9.99 -0.79 10.92
C LEU A 184 -11.45 -0.67 11.37
N ASN A 185 -12.00 -1.67 12.05
CA ASN A 185 -13.35 -1.61 12.62
C ASN A 185 -13.49 -0.58 13.75
N GLN A 186 -12.39 -0.02 14.25
CA GLN A 186 -12.42 1.06 15.24
C GLN A 186 -12.68 2.44 14.62
N TYR A 187 -12.55 2.56 13.30
CA TYR A 187 -12.77 3.80 12.56
C TYR A 187 -14.14 3.80 11.91
N ASP A 188 -14.73 4.98 11.72
CA ASP A 188 -16.01 5.10 11.03
C ASP A 188 -15.93 4.62 9.59
N ARG A 189 -14.80 4.94 8.94
CA ARG A 189 -14.54 4.58 7.54
C ARG A 189 -13.05 4.37 7.29
N ALA A 190 -12.74 3.46 6.38
CA ALA A 190 -11.41 3.36 5.80
C ALA A 190 -11.47 3.13 4.29
N TYR A 191 -10.53 3.73 3.57
CA TYR A 191 -10.36 3.56 2.14
C TYR A 191 -8.91 3.26 1.82
N ALA A 192 -8.68 2.34 0.88
CA ALA A 192 -7.34 1.98 0.45
C ALA A 192 -7.22 2.02 -1.07
N VAL A 193 -6.01 2.23 -1.56
CA VAL A 193 -5.66 1.97 -2.96
C VAL A 193 -4.71 0.79 -2.97
N ALA A 194 -5.04 -0.24 -3.73
CA ALA A 194 -4.26 -1.46 -3.84
C ALA A 194 -3.86 -1.72 -5.30
N ILE A 195 -2.67 -2.26 -5.50
CA ILE A 195 -2.22 -2.82 -6.78
C ILE A 195 -2.16 -4.35 -6.70
N THR A 196 -2.52 -5.01 -7.78
CA THR A 196 -2.43 -6.47 -7.95
C THR A 196 -1.79 -6.78 -9.30
N LEU A 197 -0.80 -7.68 -9.32
CA LEU A 197 -0.22 -8.18 -10.56
C LEU A 197 -1.01 -9.38 -11.10
N GLU A 198 -1.11 -9.45 -12.43
CA GLU A 198 -1.87 -10.46 -13.16
C GLU A 198 -0.94 -11.25 -14.10
N ALA A 199 -1.15 -12.56 -14.20
CA ALA A 199 -0.39 -13.49 -15.03
C ALA A 199 -1.30 -14.34 -15.94
#